data_AF-A0A9X5XJX0-F1
#
_entry.id   AF-A0A9X5XJX0-F1
#
_cell.length_a   1.000
_cell.length_b   1.000
_cell.length_c   1.000
_cell.angle_alpha   90.00
_cell.angle_beta   90.00
_cell.angle_gamma   90.00
#
_symmetry.space_group_name_H-M   'P 1'
#
loop_
_entity.id
_entity.type
_entity.pdbx_description
1 polymer ?
#
loop_
_entity_poly.entity_id
_entity_poly.type
_entity_poly.pdbx_seq_one_letter_code
_entity_poly.pdbx_strand_id
1 'polypeptide(L)'
;AGDTALRMPGGENGIEALGRFDAVVAEAAATGVGSVAMVSHGAAIRVWTAARAHNVDMSFATEHRLDNTDIVILEGSPEEGWTALSWAGTDIGGAAHARESGPAGQPLGPPA
;
A
#
# COMPACT_ATOMS: atom_id res chain seq x y z
N ALA A 1 19.58 -0.02 1.39
CA ALA A 1 18.68 -0.56 0.35
C ALA A 1 19.21 -1.92 -0.12
N GLY A 2 18.33 -2.84 -0.53
CA GLY A 2 18.73 -4.15 -1.09
C GLY A 2 19.00 -4.09 -2.60
N ASP A 3 19.55 -5.17 -3.17
CA ASP A 3 19.74 -5.33 -4.62
C ASP A 3 18.46 -5.88 -5.27
N THR A 4 17.73 -5.02 -5.99
CA THR A 4 16.47 -5.40 -6.66
C THR A 4 16.68 -6.15 -7.97
N ALA A 5 17.89 -6.12 -8.54
CA ALA A 5 18.22 -6.85 -9.77
C ALA A 5 18.55 -8.32 -9.47
N LEU A 6 18.92 -8.65 -8.24
CA LEU A 6 19.19 -10.01 -7.81
C LEU A 6 17.96 -10.91 -8.00
N ARG A 7 18.14 -11.97 -8.80
CA ARG A 7 17.09 -12.95 -9.08
C ARG A 7 17.03 -14.02 -8.02
N MET A 8 15.82 -14.30 -7.53
CA MET A 8 15.57 -15.45 -6.68
C MET A 8 15.59 -16.74 -7.53
N PRO A 9 16.26 -17.82 -7.09
CA PRO A 9 16.25 -19.09 -7.81
C PRO A 9 14.83 -19.59 -8.08
N GLY A 10 14.48 -19.78 -9.35
CA GLY A 10 13.14 -20.22 -9.77
C GLY A 10 12.04 -19.17 -9.65
N GLY A 11 12.38 -17.90 -9.38
CA GLY A 11 11.42 -16.83 -9.16
C GLY A 11 11.81 -15.51 -9.83
N GLU A 12 11.06 -14.47 -9.45
CA GLU A 12 11.24 -13.09 -9.90
C GLU A 12 12.45 -12.43 -9.23
N ASN A 13 12.97 -11.36 -9.84
CA ASN A 13 13.75 -10.37 -9.11
C ASN A 13 12.82 -9.24 -8.57
N GLY A 14 13.39 -8.29 -7.82
CA GLY A 14 12.61 -7.21 -7.22
C GLY A 14 12.00 -6.26 -8.25
N ILE A 15 12.67 -6.03 -9.38
CA ILE A 15 12.17 -5.18 -10.47
C ILE A 15 10.91 -5.79 -11.10
N GLU A 16 10.93 -7.08 -11.42
CA GLU A 16 9.80 -7.81 -11.99
C GLU A 16 8.61 -7.84 -11.04
N ALA A 17 8.85 -8.17 -9.76
CA ALA A 17 7.80 -8.23 -8.76
C ALA A 17 7.12 -6.87 -8.53
N LEU A 18 7.91 -5.79 -8.44
CA LEU A 18 7.37 -4.43 -8.32
C LEU A 18 6.63 -3.99 -9.59
N GLY A 19 7.19 -4.26 -10.77
CA GLY A 19 6.55 -3.91 -12.04
C GLY A 19 5.21 -4.62 -12.25
N ARG A 20 5.10 -5.89 -11.84
CA ARG A 20 3.82 -6.63 -11.87
C ARG A 20 2.79 -6.01 -10.92
N PHE A 21 3.22 -5.53 -9.75
CA PHE A 21 2.33 -4.84 -8.82
C PHE A 21 1.89 -3.48 -9.38
N ASP A 22 2.83 -2.70 -9.94
CA ASP A 22 2.55 -1.40 -10.58
C ASP A 22 1.50 -1.55 -11.70
N ALA A 23 1.59 -2.61 -12.51
CA ALA A 23 0.63 -2.88 -13.58
C ALA A 23 -0.81 -3.06 -13.07
N VAL A 24 -1.01 -3.76 -11.94
CA VAL A 24 -2.34 -3.97 -11.35
C VAL A 24 -2.86 -2.67 -10.70
N VAL A 25 -1.97 -1.88 -10.08
CA VAL A 25 -2.34 -0.55 -9.56
C VAL A 25 -2.76 0.38 -10.69
N ALA A 26 -2.06 0.36 -11.82
CA ALA A 26 -2.41 1.14 -13.00
C ALA A 26 -3.75 0.68 -13.61
N GLU A 27 -4.01 -0.63 -13.67
CA GLU A 27 -5.31 -1.18 -14.10
C GLU A 27 -6.45 -0.66 -13.21
N ALA A 28 -6.27 -0.72 -11.89
CA ALA A 28 -7.24 -0.22 -10.92
C ALA A 28 -7.48 1.29 -11.08
N ALA A 29 -6.42 2.09 -11.22
CA ALA A 29 -6.51 3.54 -11.43
C ALA A 29 -7.26 3.88 -12.73
N ALA A 30 -7.03 3.12 -13.81
CA ALA A 30 -7.68 3.33 -15.10
C ALA A 30 -9.20 3.12 -15.07
N THR A 31 -9.76 2.46 -14.04
CA THR A 31 -11.21 2.34 -13.86
C THR A 31 -11.90 3.66 -13.51
N GLY A 32 -11.14 4.65 -13.01
CA GLY A 32 -11.65 5.97 -12.61
C GLY A 32 -12.48 6.00 -11.33
N VAL A 33 -12.53 4.90 -10.57
CA VAL A 33 -13.21 4.88 -9.26
C VAL A 33 -12.41 5.63 -8.20
N GLY A 34 -13.08 6.31 -7.28
CA GLY A 34 -12.42 7.14 -6.27
C GLY A 34 -11.67 6.36 -5.17
N SER A 35 -11.95 5.07 -5.00
CA SER A 35 -11.24 4.21 -4.04
C SER A 35 -11.31 2.75 -4.46
N VAL A 36 -10.20 2.03 -4.27
CA VAL A 36 -10.08 0.59 -4.56
C VAL A 36 -9.51 -0.12 -3.35
N ALA A 37 -10.09 -1.26 -2.97
CA ALA A 37 -9.50 -2.18 -2.00
C ALA A 37 -8.70 -3.25 -2.75
N MET A 38 -7.40 -3.35 -2.47
CA MET A 38 -6.52 -4.37 -3.03
C MET A 38 -6.10 -5.35 -1.94
N VAL A 39 -6.30 -6.64 -2.17
CA VAL A 39 -5.92 -7.70 -1.21
C VAL A 39 -4.65 -8.37 -1.72
N SER A 40 -3.63 -8.40 -0.87
CA SER A 40 -2.32 -8.98 -1.20
C SER A 40 -1.64 -9.55 0.03
N HIS A 41 -0.38 -9.97 -0.10
CA HIS A 41 0.41 -10.47 1.01
C HIS A 41 1.13 -9.32 1.73
N GLY A 42 1.27 -9.43 3.06
CA GLY A 42 1.89 -8.37 3.87
C GLY A 42 3.29 -7.99 3.39
N ALA A 43 4.12 -8.94 2.92
CA ALA A 43 5.43 -8.62 2.37
C ALA A 43 5.35 -7.77 1.09
N ALA A 44 4.42 -8.08 0.19
CA ALA A 44 4.23 -7.34 -1.05
C ALA A 44 3.71 -5.91 -0.77
N ILE A 45 2.72 -5.77 0.11
CA ILE A 45 2.18 -4.47 0.53
C ILE A 45 3.30 -3.59 1.09
N ARG A 46 4.09 -4.12 2.04
CA ARG A 46 5.16 -3.35 2.69
C ARG A 46 6.24 -2.89 1.71
N VAL A 47 6.71 -3.81 0.87
CA VAL A 47 7.79 -3.51 -0.10
C VAL A 47 7.32 -2.54 -1.17
N TRP A 48 6.10 -2.73 -1.71
CA TRP A 48 5.56 -1.84 -2.73
C TRP A 48 5.31 -0.43 -2.19
N THR A 49 4.68 -0.31 -1.00
CA THR A 49 4.46 0.98 -0.37
C THR A 49 5.78 1.71 -0.10
N ALA A 50 6.78 1.04 0.47
CA ALA A 50 8.10 1.65 0.71
C ALA A 50 8.85 2.04 -0.59
N ALA A 51 8.51 1.43 -1.72
CA ALA A 51 9.14 1.71 -3.00
C ALA A 51 8.41 2.78 -3.83
N ARG A 52 7.19 3.17 -3.45
CA ARG A 52 6.32 4.07 -4.25
C ARG A 52 5.73 5.23 -3.45
N ALA A 53 5.63 5.11 -2.14
CA ALA A 53 5.15 6.18 -1.28
C ALA A 53 6.28 7.13 -0.89
N HIS A 54 5.97 8.42 -0.84
CA HIS A 54 6.94 9.48 -0.55
C HIS A 54 7.36 9.52 0.93
N ASN A 55 6.50 9.03 1.84
CA ASN A 55 6.64 9.17 3.29
C ASN A 55 6.91 7.85 4.03
N VAL A 56 7.16 6.75 3.31
CA VAL A 56 7.50 5.45 3.90
C VAL A 56 8.77 4.93 3.25
N ASP A 57 9.78 4.60 4.05
CA ASP A 57 11.00 3.98 3.58
C ASP A 57 11.07 2.48 3.94
N MET A 58 12.09 1.80 3.41
CA MET A 58 12.31 0.37 3.67
C MET A 58 12.64 0.05 5.14
N SER A 59 13.16 1.02 5.91
CA SER A 59 13.45 0.83 7.33
C SER A 59 12.13 0.73 8.11
N PHE A 60 11.25 1.71 7.91
CA PHE A 60 9.90 1.72 8.47
C PHE A 60 9.14 0.45 8.10
N ALA A 61 9.11 0.09 6.82
CA ALA A 61 8.39 -1.09 6.34
C ALA A 61 8.97 -2.44 6.83
N THR A 62 10.21 -2.45 7.35
CA THR A 62 10.81 -3.64 7.97
C THR A 62 10.43 -3.75 9.44
N GLU A 63 10.42 -2.62 10.15
CA GLU A 63 10.09 -2.53 11.58
C GLU A 63 8.58 -2.73 11.83
N HIS A 64 7.74 -2.17 10.98
CA HIS A 64 6.29 -2.20 11.11
C HIS A 64 5.68 -3.32 10.25
N ARG A 65 5.74 -4.57 10.74
CA ARG A 65 5.12 -5.71 10.06
C ARG A 65 3.59 -5.55 10.05
N LEU A 66 2.95 -6.18 9.07
CA LEU A 66 1.49 -6.24 8.96
C LEU A 66 1.05 -7.64 9.40
N ASP A 67 0.13 -7.68 10.36
CA ASP A 67 -0.58 -8.89 10.74
C ASP A 67 -1.69 -9.21 9.73
N ASN A 68 -2.26 -10.40 9.85
CA ASN A 68 -3.39 -10.78 9.00
C ASN A 68 -4.54 -9.79 9.24
N THR A 69 -5.14 -9.32 8.14
CA THR A 69 -6.24 -8.33 8.09
C THR A 69 -5.84 -6.87 8.33
N ASP A 70 -4.55 -6.58 8.53
CA ASP A 70 -4.09 -5.19 8.59
C ASP A 70 -4.21 -4.51 7.22
N ILE A 71 -4.43 -3.19 7.29
CA ILE A 71 -4.65 -2.32 6.14
C ILE A 71 -3.58 -1.24 6.12
N VAL A 72 -3.09 -0.93 4.92
CA VAL A 72 -2.34 0.30 4.64
C VAL A 72 -3.20 1.16 3.73
N ILE A 73 -3.46 2.40 4.13
CA ILE A 73 -4.24 3.35 3.35
C ILE A 73 -3.26 4.28 2.64
N LEU A 74 -3.38 4.39 1.32
CA LEU A 74 -2.61 5.33 0.51
C LEU A 74 -3.54 6.27 -0.25
N GLU A 75 -3.08 7.49 -0.46
CA GLU A 75 -3.69 8.47 -1.35
C GLU A 75 -2.68 8.90 -2.42
N GLY A 76 -3.15 9.09 -3.65
CA GLY A 76 -2.31 9.46 -4.78
C GLY A 76 -2.76 8.85 -6.09
N SER A 77 -1.84 8.81 -7.05
CA SER A 77 -2.06 8.29 -8.40
C SER A 77 -0.77 7.71 -8.98
N PRO A 78 -0.83 6.90 -10.05
CA PRO A 78 0.36 6.46 -10.78
C PRO A 78 1.25 7.62 -11.26
N GLU A 79 0.67 8.77 -11.59
CA GLU A 79 1.37 9.94 -12.12
C GLU A 79 2.02 10.80 -11.03
N GLU A 80 1.34 10.99 -9.90
CA GLU A 80 1.78 11.89 -8.81
C GLU A 80 2.56 11.14 -7.71
N GLY A 81 2.53 9.81 -7.74
CA GLY A 81 3.02 8.96 -6.67
C GLY A 81 2.02 8.89 -5.51
N TRP A 82 2.48 8.32 -4.39
CA TRP A 82 1.60 7.95 -3.28
C TRP A 82 2.06 8.54 -1.95
N THR A 83 1.12 8.79 -1.06
CA THR A 83 1.37 9.10 0.35
C THR A 83 0.60 8.09 1.19
N ALA A 84 1.29 7.40 2.10
CA ALA A 84 0.65 6.50 3.04
C ALA A 84 0.01 7.33 4.17
N LEU A 85 -1.30 7.18 4.35
CA LEU A 85 -2.08 7.92 5.36
C LEU A 85 -2.14 7.15 6.68
N SER A 86 -2.34 5.84 6.61
CA SER A 86 -2.48 4.95 7.76
C SER A 86 -1.74 3.64 7.53
N TRP A 87 -1.19 3.08 8.60
CA TRP A 87 -0.50 1.80 8.63
C TRP A 87 -1.00 0.97 9.81
N ALA A 88 -1.69 -0.13 9.52
CA ALA A 88 -2.28 -1.01 10.54
C ALA A 88 -3.14 -0.23 11.58
N GLY A 89 -3.94 0.72 11.10
CA GLY A 89 -4.79 1.57 11.94
C GLY A 89 -4.07 2.72 12.65
N THR A 90 -2.75 2.87 12.48
CA THR A 90 -1.99 4.02 13.00
C THR A 90 -1.84 5.08 11.92
N ASP A 91 -2.24 6.31 12.21
CA ASP A 91 -2.05 7.45 11.29
C ASP A 91 -0.55 7.79 11.15
N ILE A 92 -0.09 7.86 9.90
CA ILE A 92 1.29 8.19 9.54
C ILE A 92 1.40 9.29 8.47
N GLY A 93 0.27 9.78 7.96
CA GLY A 93 0.21 10.77 6.88
C GLY A 93 0.59 12.20 7.27
N GLY A 94 0.62 12.54 8.56
CA GLY A 94 0.83 13.92 9.03
C GLY A 94 -0.37 14.83 8.71
N ALA A 95 -0.87 15.56 9.72
CA ALA A 95 -2.14 16.31 9.71
C ALA A 95 -3.40 15.45 9.54
N ALA A 96 -3.74 14.73 10.63
CA ALA A 96 -5.05 14.19 11.00
C ALA A 96 -5.97 13.71 9.86
N HIS A 97 -5.91 12.41 9.57
CA HIS A 97 -6.93 11.69 8.81
C HIS A 97 -7.52 10.58 9.69
N ALA A 98 -8.20 10.99 10.77
CA ALA A 98 -8.96 10.05 11.58
C ALA A 98 -10.20 9.56 10.80
N ARG A 99 -10.05 8.44 10.10
CA ARG A 99 -11.16 7.54 9.81
C ARG A 99 -10.80 6.18 10.40
N GLU A 100 -11.50 5.80 11.47
CA GLU A 100 -11.43 4.43 11.98
C GLU A 100 -11.99 3.48 10.92
N SER A 101 -11.09 2.89 10.12
CA SER A 101 -11.41 1.75 9.28
C SER A 101 -10.86 0.50 9.95
N GLY A 102 -11.55 0.04 11.00
CA GLY A 102 -11.29 -1.28 11.56
C GLY A 102 -11.57 -2.38 10.52
N PRO A 103 -11.01 -3.58 10.70
CA PRO A 103 -11.12 -4.69 9.72
C PRO A 103 -12.57 -5.14 9.48
N ALA A 104 -13.51 -4.71 10.33
CA ALA A 104 -14.92 -4.99 10.20
C ALA A 104 -15.71 -3.99 9.35
N GLY A 105 -15.14 -2.84 8.95
CA GLY A 105 -15.82 -1.79 8.18
C GLY A 105 -17.08 -1.26 8.88
N GLN A 106 -16.98 -0.13 9.60
CA GLN A 106 -18.17 0.49 10.20
C GLN A 106 -19.20 0.83 9.09
N PRO A 107 -20.49 0.47 9.26
CA PRO A 107 -21.52 0.80 8.29
C PRO A 107 -21.60 2.32 8.08
N LEU A 108 -21.76 2.75 6.82
CA LEU A 108 -22.15 4.12 6.55
C LEU A 108 -23.54 4.35 7.14
N GLY A 109 -23.66 5.35 8.02
CA GLY A 109 -24.95 5.77 8.56
C GLY A 109 -25.95 6.10 7.44
N PRO A 110 -27.27 6.05 7.71
CA PRO A 110 -28.27 6.33 6.70
C PRO A 110 -28.07 7.73 6.09
N PRO A 111 -28.36 7.92 4.79
CA PRO A 111 -28.29 9.24 4.16
C PRO A 111 -29.20 10.23 4.89
N ALA A 112 -28.71 11.47 5.03
CA ALA A 112 -29.44 12.59 5.63
C ALA A 112 -30.66 12.99 4.79
#